data_AF-A0A0N0PDE7-F1
#
_entry.id   AF-A0A0N0PDE7-F1
#
_cell.length_a   1.000
_cell.length_b   1.000
_cell.length_c   1.000
_cell.angle_alpha   90.00
_cell.angle_beta   90.00
_cell.angle_gamma   90.00
#
_symmetry.space_group_name_H-M   'P 1'
#
loop_
_entity.id
_entity.type
_entity.pdbx_description
1 polymer ?
#
loop_
_entity_poly.entity_id
_entity_poly.type
_entity_poly.pdbx_seq_one_letter_code
_entity_poly.pdbx_strand_id
1 'polypeptide(L)'
;MASDSNIKKGKALQGQSREIVYNVYKYFLNEAELFKTSRESNYFKKIQDRVAEATGVSRRTLNRILNEIAKEDGISPKFVTPKRGKKKKVEKIPNPP
;
A
#
# COMPACT_ATOMS: atom_id res chain seq x y z
N MET A 1 22.07 -12.64 22.10
CA MET A 1 20.66 -12.92 21.75
C MET A 1 20.45 -12.55 20.30
N ALA A 2 20.58 -13.51 19.39
CA ALA A 2 20.33 -13.29 17.97
C ALA A 2 18.88 -13.71 17.69
N SER A 3 18.00 -12.74 17.46
CA SER A 3 16.67 -13.00 16.89
C SER A 3 16.80 -12.90 15.37
N ASP A 4 17.08 -14.05 14.74
CA ASP A 4 17.03 -14.23 13.30
C ASP A 4 15.66 -13.81 12.76
N SER A 5 15.60 -12.61 12.18
CA SER A 5 14.48 -12.19 11.36
C SER A 5 14.55 -12.95 10.05
N ASN A 6 13.96 -14.14 10.05
CA ASN A 6 13.81 -14.98 8.86
C ASN A 6 12.85 -14.29 7.87
N ILE A 7 13.38 -13.32 7.11
CA ILE A 7 12.68 -12.61 6.05
C ILE A 7 12.43 -13.64 4.94
N LYS A 8 11.23 -14.25 4.96
CA LYS A 8 10.77 -15.18 3.94
C LYS A 8 10.75 -14.47 2.59
N LYS A 9 11.78 -14.71 1.77
CA LYS A 9 11.91 -14.20 0.40
C LYS A 9 10.63 -14.50 -0.39
N GLY A 10 9.85 -13.47 -0.67
CA GLY A 10 8.80 -13.49 -1.70
C GLY A 10 7.35 -13.27 -1.28
N LYS A 11 7.02 -13.01 0.00
CA LYS A 11 5.63 -12.67 0.39
C LYS A 11 5.57 -11.52 1.40
N ALA A 12 4.64 -10.60 1.15
CA ALA A 12 4.04 -9.65 2.10
C ALA A 12 4.70 -8.27 2.36
N LEU A 13 5.73 -7.85 1.63
CA LEU A 13 6.20 -6.44 1.75
C LEU A 13 5.23 -5.44 1.08
N GLN A 14 4.53 -5.82 0.01
CA GLN A 14 3.70 -4.88 -0.76
C GLN A 14 2.48 -4.34 0.00
N GLY A 15 1.90 -5.09 0.95
CA GLY A 15 0.78 -4.58 1.76
C GLY A 15 1.25 -3.50 2.73
N GLN A 16 2.31 -3.81 3.48
CA GLN A 16 2.91 -2.90 4.46
C GLN A 16 3.47 -1.64 3.80
N SER A 17 4.17 -1.75 2.66
CA SER A 17 4.68 -0.57 1.95
C SER A 17 3.56 0.36 1.48
N ARG A 18 2.45 -0.19 0.97
CA ARG A 18 1.31 0.62 0.51
C ARG A 18 0.57 1.26 1.67
N GLU A 19 0.47 0.57 2.81
CA GLU A 19 -0.10 1.11 4.03
C GLU A 19 0.72 2.29 4.56
N ILE A 20 2.05 2.18 4.59
CA ILE A 20 2.94 3.29 4.95
C ILE A 20 2.72 4.49 4.02
N VAL A 21 2.70 4.27 2.70
CA VAL A 21 2.44 5.34 1.72
C VAL A 21 1.10 6.03 1.97
N TYR A 22 0.06 5.26 2.27
CA TYR A 22 -1.26 5.80 2.58
C TYR A 22 -1.31 6.57 3.90
N ASN A 23 -0.62 6.09 4.93
CA ASN A 23 -0.54 6.78 6.23
C ASN A 23 0.19 8.12 6.10
N VAL A 24 1.26 8.18 5.30
CA VAL A 24 1.95 9.44 4.99
C VAL A 24 1.03 10.40 4.20
N TYR A 25 0.26 9.88 3.25
CA TYR A 25 -0.75 10.67 2.54
C TYR A 25 -1.79 11.27 3.50
N LYS A 26 -2.34 10.47 4.42
CA LYS A 26 -3.27 10.93 5.45
C LYS A 26 -2.67 12.01 6.34
N TYR A 27 -1.42 11.84 6.76
CA TYR A 27 -0.72 12.82 7.58
C TYR A 27 -0.68 14.19 6.90
N PHE A 28 -0.25 14.26 5.64
CA PHE A 28 -0.20 15.53 4.89
C PHE A 28 -1.58 16.10 4.56
N LEU A 29 -2.59 15.25 4.41
CA LEU A 29 -3.97 15.69 4.19
C LEU A 29 -4.55 16.34 5.46
N ASN A 30 -4.36 15.72 6.62
CA ASN A 30 -4.77 16.28 7.91
C ASN A 30 -4.00 17.58 8.22
N GLU A 31 -2.69 17.62 7.95
CA GLU A 31 -1.88 18.83 8.05
C GLU A 31 -2.52 19.96 7.20
N ALA A 32 -2.81 19.68 5.92
CA ALA A 32 -3.44 20.66 5.04
C ALA A 32 -4.80 21.16 5.52
N GLU A 33 -5.63 20.30 6.11
CA GLU A 33 -6.94 20.70 6.64
C GLU A 33 -6.82 21.61 7.86
N LEU A 34 -5.87 21.34 8.75
CA LEU A 34 -5.61 22.18 9.93
C LEU A 34 -5.08 23.57 9.55
N PHE A 35 -4.29 23.66 8.48
CA PHE A 35 -3.66 24.91 8.03
C PHE A 35 -4.45 25.65 6.93
N LYS A 36 -5.61 25.16 6.48
CA LYS A 36 -6.49 25.88 5.52
C LYS A 36 -6.89 27.28 5.98
N THR A 37 -6.79 27.55 7.28
CA THR A 37 -7.11 28.84 7.91
C THR A 37 -5.97 29.87 7.80
N SER A 38 -4.74 29.45 7.48
CA SER A 38 -3.60 30.34 7.27
C SER A 38 -3.28 30.47 5.77
N ARG A 39 -2.74 31.64 5.40
CA ARG A 39 -2.70 32.22 4.04
C ARG A 39 -1.89 31.46 2.97
N GLU A 40 -1.46 30.23 3.22
CA GLU A 40 -0.58 29.43 2.35
C GLU A 40 -1.30 28.28 1.64
N SER A 41 -2.49 28.56 1.07
CA SER A 41 -3.27 27.57 0.30
C SER A 41 -2.48 26.89 -0.83
N ASN A 42 -1.43 27.54 -1.35
CA ASN A 42 -0.57 26.99 -2.40
C ASN A 42 0.42 25.93 -1.89
N TYR A 43 0.81 25.94 -0.61
CA TYR A 43 1.70 24.93 -0.02
C TYR A 43 1.06 23.52 -0.04
N PHE A 44 -0.26 23.48 0.08
CA PHE A 44 -1.03 22.23 0.14
C PHE A 44 -1.60 21.76 -1.20
N LYS A 45 -1.49 22.55 -2.28
CA LYS A 45 -1.96 22.13 -3.62
C LYS A 45 -1.19 20.93 -4.20
N LYS A 46 -0.03 20.58 -3.61
CA LYS A 46 0.85 19.50 -4.08
C LYS A 46 1.06 18.37 -3.07
N ILE A 47 0.07 18.06 -2.22
CA ILE A 47 0.17 16.95 -1.24
C ILE A 47 0.66 15.66 -1.87
N GLN A 48 0.11 15.27 -3.03
CA GLN A 48 0.50 14.03 -3.69
C GLN A 48 1.96 14.04 -4.21
N ASP A 49 2.55 15.20 -4.54
CA ASP A 49 3.97 15.30 -4.90
C ASP A 49 4.85 15.14 -3.67
N ARG A 50 4.49 15.81 -2.57
CA ARG A 50 5.20 15.68 -1.29
C ARG A 50 5.18 14.25 -0.77
N VAL A 51 4.06 13.54 -0.92
CA VAL A 51 3.95 12.13 -0.55
C VAL A 51 4.84 11.26 -1.44
N ALA A 52 4.81 11.48 -2.75
CA ALA A 52 5.65 10.75 -3.70
C ALA A 52 7.15 10.92 -3.38
N GLU A 53 7.58 12.16 -3.09
CA GLU A 53 8.93 12.50 -2.67
C GLU A 53 9.30 11.85 -1.34
N ALA A 54 8.46 12.01 -0.30
CA ALA A 54 8.71 11.50 1.04
C ALA A 54 8.75 9.97 1.13
N THR A 55 8.02 9.28 0.25
CA THR A 55 7.92 7.81 0.25
C THR A 55 8.76 7.14 -0.84
N GLY A 56 9.38 7.93 -1.73
CA GLY A 56 10.18 7.44 -2.85
C GLY A 56 9.40 6.70 -3.93
N VAL A 57 8.07 6.87 -4.00
CA VAL A 57 7.22 6.22 -5.02
C VAL A 57 6.81 7.20 -6.10
N SER A 58 6.58 6.70 -7.32
CA SER A 58 6.06 7.54 -8.39
C SER A 58 4.63 8.03 -8.10
N ARG A 59 4.27 9.20 -8.64
CA ARG A 59 2.89 9.72 -8.62
C ARG A 59 1.87 8.73 -9.18
N ARG A 60 2.25 7.97 -10.21
CA ARG A 60 1.41 6.92 -10.79
C ARG A 60 1.15 5.79 -9.79
N THR A 61 2.16 5.38 -9.04
CA THR A 61 2.04 4.36 -7.99
C THR A 61 1.13 4.85 -6.86
N LEU A 62 1.32 6.08 -6.39
CA LEU A 62 0.47 6.70 -5.38
C LEU A 62 -0.99 6.75 -5.82
N ASN A 63 -1.27 7.25 -7.03
CA ASN A 63 -2.64 7.31 -7.57
C ASN A 63 -3.28 5.91 -7.68
N ARG A 64 -2.49 4.89 -8.05
CA ARG A 64 -2.98 3.52 -8.09
C ARG A 64 -3.39 3.02 -6.70
N ILE A 65 -2.54 3.28 -5.69
CA ILE A 65 -2.83 2.94 -4.29
C ILE A 65 -4.11 3.64 -3.83
N LEU A 66 -4.24 4.95 -4.05
CA LEU A 66 -5.44 5.70 -3.65
C LEU A 66 -6.71 5.18 -4.34
N ASN A 67 -6.63 4.83 -5.62
CA ASN A 67 -7.75 4.26 -6.38
C ASN A 67 -8.12 2.83 -5.94
N GLU A 68 -7.15 2.04 -5.47
CA GLU A 68 -7.41 0.73 -4.88
C GLU A 68 -8.21 0.90 -3.57
N ILE A 69 -7.87 1.89 -2.74
CA ILE A 69 -8.53 2.17 -1.46
C ILE A 69 -9.92 2.77 -1.66
N ALA A 70 -10.10 3.69 -2.61
CA ALA A 70 -11.39 4.31 -2.88
C ALA A 70 -12.47 3.30 -3.34
N LYS A 71 -12.06 2.11 -3.79
CA LYS A 71 -12.94 1.01 -4.20
C LYS A 71 -13.25 0.03 -3.07
N GLU A 72 -12.51 0.06 -1.97
CA GLU A 72 -12.77 -0.73 -0.77
C GLU A 72 -13.44 0.19 0.25
N ASP A 73 -14.72 -0.04 0.55
CA ASP A 73 -15.64 0.84 1.30
C ASP A 73 -15.16 1.31 2.69
N GLY A 74 -14.15 2.17 2.78
CA GLY A 74 -13.73 2.92 3.97
C GLY A 74 -13.13 2.11 5.13
N ILE A 75 -13.20 0.78 5.11
CA ILE A 75 -12.67 -0.10 6.15
C ILE A 75 -11.22 -0.42 5.80
N SER A 76 -10.26 0.25 6.48
CA SER A 76 -8.81 -0.01 6.53
C SER A 76 -8.19 -0.72 5.31
N PRO A 77 -7.30 -0.06 4.55
CA PRO A 77 -6.92 -0.49 3.20
C PRO A 77 -6.40 -1.93 3.16
N LYS A 78 -7.11 -2.83 2.47
CA LYS A 78 -6.69 -4.22 2.28
C LYS A 78 -6.03 -4.34 0.91
N PHE A 79 -4.71 -4.21 0.89
CA PHE A 79 -3.96 -4.38 -0.37
C PHE A 79 -3.88 -5.86 -0.77
N VAL A 80 -4.88 -6.33 -1.54
CA VAL A 80 -4.89 -7.67 -2.08
C VAL A 80 -3.83 -7.77 -3.19
N THR A 81 -2.78 -8.55 -2.93
CA THR A 81 -1.83 -8.89 -3.98
C THR A 81 -2.47 -9.95 -4.87
N PRO A 82 -2.53 -9.77 -6.21
CA PRO A 82 -3.03 -10.81 -7.09
C PRO A 82 -2.16 -12.06 -6.91
N LYS A 83 -2.78 -13.14 -6.40
CA LYS A 83 -2.12 -14.43 -6.26
C LYS A 83 -1.83 -14.95 -7.66
N ARG A 84 -0.57 -14.99 -8.08
CA ARG A 84 -0.15 -15.80 -9.23
C ARG A 84 -0.67 -17.21 -9.00
N GLY A 85 -1.54 -17.69 -9.90
CA GLY A 85 -2.24 -18.96 -9.76
C GLY A 85 -1.27 -20.09 -9.42
N LYS A 86 -1.43 -20.68 -8.23
CA LYS A 86 -0.74 -21.93 -7.93
C LYS A 86 -1.36 -22.99 -8.84
N LYS A 87 -0.56 -23.62 -9.71
CA LYS A 87 -0.99 -24.84 -10.40
C LYS A 87 -1.47 -25.81 -9.31
N LYS A 88 -2.75 -26.20 -9.33
CA LYS A 88 -3.25 -27.26 -8.45
C LYS A 88 -2.39 -28.51 -8.73
N LYS A 89 -1.70 -29.04 -7.72
CA LYS A 89 -1.13 -30.39 -7.85
C LYS A 89 -2.33 -31.30 -8.03
N VAL A 90 -2.48 -31.88 -9.21
CA VAL A 90 -3.42 -32.97 -9.43
C VAL A 90 -2.88 -34.12 -8.59
N GLU A 91 -3.58 -34.49 -7.52
CA GLU A 91 -3.28 -35.72 -6.80
C GLU A 91 -3.47 -36.88 -7.78
N LYS A 92 -2.39 -37.61 -8.06
CA LYS A 92 -2.50 -38.85 -8.81
C LYS A 92 -3.26 -39.82 -7.90
N ILE A 93 -4.48 -40.18 -8.31
CA ILE A 93 -5.25 -41.25 -7.70
C ILE A 93 -4.38 -42.53 -7.79
N PRO A 94 -4.07 -43.22 -6.69
CA PRO A 94 -3.35 -44.49 -6.76
C PRO A 94 -4.22 -45.51 -7.50
N ASN A 95 -3.62 -46.27 -8.43
CA ASN A 95 -4.31 -47.34 -9.14
C ASN A 95 -4.82 -48.39 -8.15
N PRO A 96 -6.05 -48.90 -8.31
CA PRO A 96 -6.54 -50.02 -7.53
C PRO A 96 -5.76 -51.32 -7.83
N PRO A 97 -5.76 -52.30 -6.90
CA PRO A 97 -5.00 -53.54 -7.02
C PRO A 97 -5.41 -54.41 -8.21
#